data_AF-Q5GA58-F1
#
_entry.id   AF-Q5GA58-F1
#
_cell.length_a   1.000
_cell.length_b   1.000
_cell.length_c   1.000
_cell.angle_alpha   90.00
_cell.angle_beta   90.00
_cell.angle_gamma   90.00
#
_symmetry.space_group_name_H-M   'P 1'
#
loop_
_entity.id
_entity.type
_entity.pdbx_description
1 polymer ?
#
loop_
_entity_poly.entity_id
_entity_poly.type
_entity_poly.pdbx_seq_one_letter_code
_entity_poly.pdbx_strand_id
1 'polypeptide(L)' 'ELEDAIHTAILTLKESFEGQMTEDNIEVGICNEAGFRRLTPTEVKDYLAAIA' A
#
# COMPACT_ATOMS: atom_id res chain seq x y z
N GLU A 1 14.14 2.86 0.13
CA GLU A 1 13.88 1.74 1.06
C GLU A 1 12.43 1.67 1.54
N LEU A 2 11.92 2.65 2.31
CA LEU A 2 10.52 2.60 2.77
C LEU A 2 9.51 2.59 1.60
N GLU A 3 9.70 3.47 0.62
CA GLU A 3 8.85 3.52 -0.57
C GLU A 3 8.92 2.22 -1.38
N ASP A 4 10.12 1.64 -1.53
CA ASP A 4 10.32 0.36 -2.23
C ASP A 4 9.63 -0.81 -1.48
N ALA A 5 9.68 -0.80 -0.14
CA ALA A 5 9.01 -1.80 0.68
C ALA A 5 7.49 -1.70 0.56
N ILE A 6 6.93 -0.48 0.56
CA ILE A 6 5.50 -0.24 0.33
C ILE A 6 5.11 -0.72 -1.07
N HIS A 7 5.91 -0.36 -2.09
CA HIS A 7 5.66 -0.75 -3.47
C HIS A 7 5.65 -2.27 -3.64
N THR A 8 6.66 -2.96 -3.11
CA THR A 8 6.78 -4.42 -3.20
C THR A 8 5.63 -5.11 -2.48
N ALA A 9 5.25 -4.65 -1.29
CA ALA A 9 4.13 -5.23 -0.53
C ALA A 9 2.80 -5.10 -1.29
N ILE A 10 2.51 -3.92 -1.84
CA ILE A 10 1.28 -3.69 -2.61
C ILE A 10 1.30 -4.48 -3.92
N LEU A 11 2.45 -4.60 -4.60
CA LEU A 11 2.58 -5.40 -5.82
C LEU A 11 2.25 -6.87 -5.56
N THR A 12 2.84 -7.48 -4.52
CA THR A 12 2.58 -8.88 -4.16
C THR A 12 1.10 -9.10 -3.77
N LEU A 13 0.49 -8.13 -3.08
CA LEU A 13 -0.93 -8.17 -2.75
C LEU A 13 -1.78 -8.10 -4.03
N LYS A 14 -1.49 -7.17 -4.95
CA LYS A 14 -2.20 -7.00 -6.23
C LYS A 14 -2.14 -8.27 -7.09
N GLU A 15 -0.99 -8.95 -7.13
CA GLU A 15 -0.80 -10.21 -7.88
C GLU A 15 -1.61 -11.38 -7.32
N SER A 16 -1.96 -11.35 -6.03
CA SER A 16 -2.68 -12.42 -5.33
C SER A 16 -4.17 -12.15 -5.11
N PHE A 17 -4.66 -10.97 -5.52
CA PHE A 17 -6.04 -10.56 -5.30
C PHE A 17 -6.87 -10.66 -6.57
N GLU A 18 -7.92 -11.46 -6.52
CA GLU A 18 -8.88 -11.59 -7.61
C GLU A 18 -9.83 -10.38 -7.60
N GLY A 19 -9.47 -9.33 -8.33
CA GLY A 19 -10.30 -8.13 -8.50
C GLY A 19 -9.49 -6.84 -8.51
N GLN A 20 -10.18 -5.71 -8.34
CA GLN A 20 -9.55 -4.40 -8.25
C GLN A 20 -9.27 -4.05 -6.79
N MET A 21 -8.01 -3.78 -6.45
CA MET A 21 -7.67 -3.10 -5.19
C MET A 21 -7.97 -1.60 -5.32
N THR A 22 -8.56 -1.04 -4.27
CA THR A 22 -8.89 0.39 -4.15
C THR A 22 -8.53 0.88 -2.76
N GLU A 23 -8.42 2.19 -2.61
CA GLU A 23 -8.16 2.83 -1.31
C GLU A 23 -9.24 2.54 -0.25
N ASP A 24 -10.42 2.08 -0.67
CA ASP A 24 -11.55 1.76 0.20
C ASP A 24 -11.57 0.29 0.66
N ASN A 25 -10.84 -0.60 -0.02
CA ASN A 25 -10.86 -2.04 0.25
C ASN A 25 -9.60 -2.60 0.91
N ILE A 26 -8.51 -1.82 0.93
CA ILE A 26 -7.28 -2.15 1.65
C ILE A 26 -6.87 -1.01 2.59
N GLU A 27 -6.13 -1.37 3.64
CA GLU A 27 -5.45 -0.42 4.50
C GLU A 27 -3.96 -0.78 4.58
N VAL A 28 -3.09 0.23 4.56
CA VAL A 28 -1.64 0.04 4.65
C VAL A 28 -1.11 0.75 5.88
N GLY A 29 -0.36 0.01 6.71
CA GLY A 29 0.31 0.51 7.90
C GLY A 29 1.82 0.37 7.80
N ILE A 30 2.54 1.38 8.28
CA ILE A 30 4.00 1.41 8.37
C ILE A 30 4.38 1.34 9.84
N CYS A 31 5.22 0.38 10.20
CA CYS A 31 5.79 0.24 11.53
C CYS A 31 7.30 0.39 11.44
N ASN A 32 7.88 1.32 12.20
CA ASN A 32 9.32 1.52 12.32
C ASN A 32 9.68 2.04 13.72
N GLU A 33 10.91 2.52 13.90
CA GLU A 33 11.39 3.06 15.18
C GLU A 33 10.57 4.25 15.70
N ALA A 34 9.88 4.99 14.81
CA ALA A 34 8.99 6.08 15.18
C ALA A 34 7.58 5.61 15.58
N GLY A 35 7.33 4.30 15.59
CA GLY A 35 6.06 3.68 15.91
C GLY A 35 5.25 3.26 14.69
N PHE A 36 3.95 3.13 14.88
CA PHE A 36 3.01 2.71 13.83
C PHE A 36 2.24 3.92 13.29
N ARG A 37 2.25 4.10 11.96
CA ARG A 37 1.37 5.03 11.27
C ARG A 37 0.58 4.32 10.18
N ARG A 38 -0.68 4.70 10.02
CA ARG A 38 -1.50 4.26 8.88
C ARG A 38 -1.37 5.27 7.74
N LEU A 39 -1.30 4.78 6.51
CA LEU A 39 -1.43 5.62 5.32
C LEU A 39 -2.87 6.14 5.20
N THR A 40 -3.00 7.36 4.70
CA THR A 40 -4.30 7.92 4.32
C THR A 40 -4.86 7.23 3.07
N PRO A 41 -6.18 7.22 2.86
CA PRO A 41 -6.76 6.69 1.62
C PRO A 41 -6.16 7.34 0.35
N THR A 42 -5.84 8.63 0.41
CA THR A 42 -5.16 9.34 -0.68
C THR A 42 -3.77 8.78 -0.96
N GLU A 43 -2.94 8.58 0.07
CA GLU A 43 -1.62 7.94 -0.09
C GLU A 43 -1.77 6.53 -0.69
N VAL A 44 -2.72 5.73 -0.20
CA VAL A 44 -2.97 4.36 -0.71
C VAL A 44 -3.35 4.40 -2.20
N LYS A 45 -4.25 5.32 -2.59
CA LYS A 45 -4.65 5.51 -3.99
C LYS A 45 -3.45 5.85 -4.87
N ASP A 46 -2.58 6.77 -4.42
CA ASP A 46 -1.40 7.18 -5.17
C ASP A 46 -0.41 6.01 -5.35
N TYR A 47 -0.21 5.20 -4.32
CA TYR A 47 0.63 3.99 -4.43
C TYR A 47 0.03 2.94 -5.37
N LEU A 48 -1.29 2.71 -5.31
CA LEU A 48 -1.99 1.80 -6.23
C LEU A 48 -1.89 2.28 -7.69
N ALA A 49 -1.95 3.58 -7.94
CA ALA A 49 -1.81 4.16 -9.27
C ALA A 49 -0.37 4.11 -9.82
N ALA A 50 0.63 4.18 -8.94
CA ALA A 50 2.05 4.06 -9.31
C ALA A 50 2.46 2.62 -9.70
N ILE A 51 1.73 1.62 -9.20
CA ILE A 51 1.88 0.21 -9.57
C ILE A 51 0.93 -0.05 -10.74
N ALA A 52 1.32 0.36 -11.95
CA ALA A 52 0.58 0.05 -13.18
C ALA A 52 0.70 -1.44 -13.52
#